data_AF-A0A918U7N2-F1
#
_entry.id   AF-A0A918U7N2-F1
#
_cell.length_a   1.000
_cell.length_b   1.000
_cell.length_c   1.000
_cell.angle_alpha   90.00
_cell.angle_beta   90.00
_cell.angle_gamma   90.00
#
_symmetry.space_group_name_H-M   'P 1'
#
loop_
_entity.id
_entity.type
_entity.pdbx_description
1 polymer ?
#
loop_
_entity_poly.entity_id
_entity_poly.type
_entity_poly.pdbx_seq_one_letter_code
_entity_poly.pdbx_strand_id
1 'polypeptide(L)' 'MQISQLKPGDSVIEHRDCGLVINYEVVDIKPVGKMFEVTFRSDEGVSSALYPASAFVHAAA' A
#
# COMPACT_ATOMS: atom_id res chain seq x y z
N MET A 1 -3.37 -6.69 -5.98
CA MET A 1 -2.40 -7.58 -5.31
C MET A 1 -2.84 -7.87 -3.89
N GLN A 2 -2.55 -9.06 -3.36
CA GLN A 2 -2.73 -9.32 -1.92
C GLN A 2 -1.66 -8.61 -1.11
N ILE A 3 -2.00 -8.11 0.07
CA ILE A 3 -1.01 -7.47 0.97
C ILE A 3 0.14 -8.42 1.29
N SER A 4 -0.14 -9.71 1.49
CA SER A 4 0.88 -10.73 1.73
C SER A 4 1.88 -10.94 0.59
N GLN A 5 1.58 -10.43 -0.61
CA GLN A 5 2.42 -10.53 -1.80
C GLN A 5 3.16 -9.23 -2.13
N LEU A 6 2.80 -8.12 -1.47
CA LEU A 6 3.47 -6.85 -1.67
C LEU A 6 4.94 -6.94 -1.24
N LYS A 7 5.76 -6.11 -1.88
CA LYS A 7 7.18 -5.93 -1.57
C LYS A 7 7.53 -4.45 -1.58
N PRO A 8 8.57 -4.04 -0.83
CA PRO A 8 9.17 -2.73 -1.01
C PRO A 8 9.56 -2.50 -2.48
N GLY A 9 9.20 -1.35 -3.01
CA GLY A 9 9.34 -0.97 -4.42
C GLY A 9 8.10 -1.19 -5.27
N ASP A 10 7.07 -1.88 -4.78
CA ASP A 10 5.80 -2.02 -5.51
C ASP A 10 5.06 -0.69 -5.57
N SER A 11 4.48 -0.39 -6.74
CA SER A 11 3.63 0.78 -6.96
C SER A 11 2.15 0.43 -6.78
N VAL A 12 1.42 1.27 -6.06
CA VAL A 12 -0.01 1.16 -5.77
C VAL A 12 -0.69 2.43 -6.26
N ILE A 13 -1.81 2.28 -6.97
CA ILE A 13 -2.59 3.42 -7.46
C ILE A 13 -3.89 3.48 -6.67
N GLU A 14 -4.15 4.64 -6.07
CA GLU A 14 -5.44 4.97 -5.48
C GLU A 14 -6.18 5.96 -6.39
N HIS A 15 -7.38 5.58 -6.81
CA HIS A 15 -8.31 6.51 -7.44
C HIS A 15 -9.24 7.05 -6.37
N ARG A 16 -9.14 8.35 -6.07
CA ARG A 16 -10.11 9.03 -5.21
C ARG A 16 -11.34 9.43 -6.03
N ASP A 17 -12.50 9.49 -5.38
CA ASP A 17 -13.79 9.82 -6.02
C ASP A 17 -13.81 11.19 -6.71
N CYS A 18 -12.90 12.10 -6.32
CA CYS A 18 -12.72 13.41 -6.95
C CYS A 18 -11.95 13.37 -8.28
N GLY A 19 -11.60 12.18 -8.78
CA GLY A 19 -10.85 11.99 -10.02
C GLY A 19 -9.32 12.14 -9.86
N LEU A 20 -8.85 12.34 -8.63
CA LEU A 20 -7.41 12.36 -8.33
C LEU A 20 -6.87 10.93 -8.31
N VAL A 21 -5.74 10.76 -8.98
CA VAL A 21 -4.97 9.52 -9.00
C VAL A 21 -3.70 9.75 -8.19
N ILE A 22 -3.53 8.98 -7.11
CA ILE A 22 -2.34 9.05 -6.27
C ILE A 22 -1.53 7.78 -6.47
N ASN A 23 -0.26 7.99 -6.81
CA ASN A 23 0.72 6.92 -6.88
C ASN A 23 1.41 6.80 -5.52
N TYR A 24 1.32 5.62 -4.94
CA TYR A 24 2.02 5.25 -3.73
C TYR A 24 3.09 4.23 -4.06
N GLU A 25 4.27 4.41 -3.51
CA GLU A 25 5.33 3.40 -3.51
C GLU A 25 5.35 2.72 -2.14
N VAL A 26 5.32 1.40 -2.12
CA VAL A 26 5.51 0.63 -0.89
C VAL A 26 6.98 0.75 -0.49
N VAL A 27 7.26 1.32 0.67
CA VAL A 27 8.64 1.50 1.16
C VAL A 27 9.03 0.47 2.21
N ASP A 28 8.07 -0.06 2.96
CA ASP A 28 8.32 -1.06 4.00
C ASP A 28 7.07 -1.91 4.27
N ILE A 29 7.29 -3.17 4.65
CA ILE A 29 6.24 -4.12 5.00
C ILE A 29 6.71 -4.92 6.21
N LYS A 30 5.96 -4.84 7.30
CA LYS A 30 6.28 -5.53 8.55
C LYS A 30 5.11 -6.37 9.03
N PRO A 31 5.32 -7.65 9.37
CA PRO A 31 4.30 -8.45 10.04
C PRO A 31 4.11 -7.95 11.48
N VAL A 32 2.87 -7.68 11.87
CA VAL A 32 2.47 -7.26 13.23
C VAL A 32 1.37 -8.21 13.70
N GLY A 33 1.76 -9.29 14.38
CA GLY A 33 0.85 -10.35 14.78
C GLY A 33 0.22 -11.06 13.57
N LYS A 34 -1.10 -10.94 13.42
CA LYS A 34 -1.86 -11.49 12.27
C LYS A 34 -2.07 -10.46 11.15
N MET A 35 -1.55 -9.25 11.32
CA MET A 35 -1.68 -8.12 10.41
C MET A 35 -0.33 -7.82 9.76
N PHE A 36 -0.37 -6.99 8.73
CA PHE A 36 0.80 -6.41 8.06
C PHE A 36 0.69 -4.90 8.16
N GLU A 37 1.71 -4.27 8.72
CA GLU A 37 1.90 -2.83 8.61
C GLU A 37 2.63 -2.56 7.29
N VAL A 38 1.97 -1.80 6.42
CA VAL A 38 2.53 -1.38 5.12
C VAL A 38 2.77 0.11 5.18
N THR A 39 3.99 0.52 4.89
CA THR A 39 4.37 1.94 4.78
C THR A 39 4.42 2.33 3.32
N PHE A 40 3.74 3.41 2.99
CA PHE A 40 3.64 3.97 1.64
C PHE A 40 4.29 5.36 1.59
N ARG A 41 4.88 5.68 0.44
CA ARG A 41 5.39 6.99 0.10
C ARG A 41 4.66 7.52 -1.12
N SER A 42 4.15 8.74 -1.05
CA SER A 42 3.59 9.50 -2.17
C SER A 42 4.01 10.96 -2.10
N ASP A 43 3.52 11.76 -3.05
CA ASP A 43 3.75 13.21 -3.09
C ASP A 43 3.17 13.95 -1.86
N GLU A 44 2.19 13.34 -1.19
CA GLU A 44 1.60 13.88 0.06
C GLU A 44 2.45 13.54 1.30
N GLY A 45 3.41 12.62 1.18
CA GLY A 45 4.32 12.23 2.25
C GLY A 45 4.41 10.72 2.47
N VAL A 46 4.83 10.32 3.67
CA VAL A 46 4.97 8.92 4.06
C VAL A 46 3.92 8.60 5.13
N SER A 47 3.20 7.49 4.95
CA SER A 47 2.16 7.04 5.87
C SER A 47 2.15 5.52 6.00
N SER A 48 1.82 5.00 7.18
CA SER A 48 1.67 3.56 7.43
C SER A 48 0.21 3.18 7.70
N ALA A 49 -0.17 1.99 7.24
CA ALA A 49 -1.50 1.42 7.45
C ALA A 49 -1.42 -0.08 7.77
N LEU A 50 -2.33 -0.55 8.62
CA LEU A 50 -2.43 -1.95 9.02
C LEU A 50 -3.49 -2.68 8.20
N TYR A 51 -3.11 -3.82 7.63
CA TYR A 51 -4.01 -4.65 6.85
C TYR A 51 -3.97 -6.10 7.33
N PRO A 52 -5.09 -6.84 7.25
CA PRO A 52 -5.05 -8.29 7.37
C PRO A 52 -4.30 -8.89 6.18
N ALA A 53 -3.68 -10.06 6.36
CA ALA A 53 -2.97 -10.79 5.31
C ALA A 53 -3.82 -11.04 4.05
N SER A 54 -5.14 -11.15 4.23
CA SER A 54 -6.12 -11.41 3.17
C SER A 54 -6.63 -10.15 2.46
N ALA A 55 -6.19 -8.95 2.87
CA ALA A 55 -6.58 -7.72 2.18
C ALA A 55 -5.92 -7.62 0.79
N PHE A 56 -6.56 -6.84 -0.07
CA PHE A 56 -6.09 -6.56 -1.42
C PHE A 56 -5.91 -5.07 -1.64
N VAL A 57 -4.89 -4.69 -2.40
CA VAL A 57 -4.66 -3.33 -2.89
C VAL A 57 -4.61 -3.32 -4.42
N HIS A 58 -4.91 -2.18 -5.02
CA HIS A 58 -4.81 -1.96 -6.45
C HIS A 58 -3.35 -1.64 -6.81
N ALA A 59 -2.64 -2.60 -7.38
CA ALA A 59 -1.27 -2.37 -7.85
C ALA A 59 -1.29 -1.59 -9.17
N ALA A 60 -0.34 -0.67 -9.34
CA ALA A 60 -0.04 -0.08 -10.64
C ALA A 60 0.49 -1.18 -11.58
N ALA A 61 0.01 -1.21 -12.82
CA ALA A 61 0.50 -2.13 -13.85
C ALA A 61 1.79 -1.62 -14.50
#